data_AF-A0A7W0TUT4-F1
#
_entry.id   AF-A0A7W0TUT4-F1
#
_cell.length_a   1.000
_cell.length_b   1.000
_cell.length_c   1.000
_cell.angle_alpha   90.00
_cell.angle_beta   90.00
_cell.angle_gamma   90.00
#
_symmetry.space_group_name_H-M   'P 1'
#
loop_
_entity.id
_entity.type
_entity.pdbx_description
1 polymer ?
#
loop_
_entity_poly.entity_id
_entity_poly.type
_entity_poly.pdbx_seq_one_letter_code
_entity_poly.pdbx_strand_id
1 'polypeptide(L)' 'MGVAGDGGVGAFAARVAANVGRVVVGKADVVERLLVALLCEGHVLIEDVPGVGKT' A
#
# COMPACT_ATOMS: atom_id res chain seq x y z
N MET A 1 1.12 2.20 19.75
CA MET A 1 2.49 1.68 19.85
C MET A 1 2.41 0.18 20.03
N GLY A 2 2.58 -0.59 18.96
CA GLY A 2 2.46 -2.04 19.04
C GLY A 2 2.46 -2.67 17.66
N VAL A 3 3.64 -3.08 17.21
CA VAL A 3 3.89 -4.41 16.61
C VAL A 3 5.41 -4.59 16.63
N ALA A 4 5.93 -4.98 17.80
CA ALA A 4 7.15 -5.76 17.87
C ALA A 4 6.72 -7.20 17.57
N GLY A 5 7.18 -7.78 16.46
CA GLY A 5 6.79 -9.12 16.04
C GLY A 5 7.25 -9.47 14.61
N ASP A 6 8.43 -10.07 14.57
CA ASP A 6 8.99 -10.96 13.54
C ASP A 6 8.07 -11.41 12.38
N GLY A 7 8.49 -11.13 11.14
CA GLY A 7 8.14 -11.88 9.92
C GLY A 7 6.68 -11.91 9.42
N GLY A 8 5.70 -11.37 10.15
CA GLY A 8 4.28 -11.48 9.81
C GLY A 8 3.81 -10.60 8.64
N VAL A 9 2.58 -10.84 8.17
CA VAL A 9 1.94 -10.09 7.06
C VAL A 9 1.93 -8.58 7.32
N GLY A 10 1.69 -8.14 8.56
CA GLY A 10 1.72 -6.72 8.92
C GLY A 10 3.11 -6.08 8.75
N ALA A 11 4.18 -6.79 9.11
CA ALA A 11 5.55 -6.31 8.93
C ALA A 11 5.95 -6.27 7.44
N PHE A 12 5.51 -7.25 6.65
CA PHE A 12 5.68 -7.25 5.20
C PHE A 12 4.94 -6.07 4.55
N ALA A 13 3.66 -5.88 4.87
CA ALA A 13 2.84 -4.80 4.34
C ALA A 13 3.44 -3.42 4.68
N ALA A 14 3.92 -3.23 5.92
CA ALA A 14 4.58 -2.00 6.34
C ALA A 14 5.85 -1.71 5.52
N ARG A 15 6.68 -2.74 5.24
CA ARG A 15 7.88 -2.60 4.40
C ARG A 15 7.53 -2.23 2.96
N VAL A 16 6.51 -2.85 2.38
CA VAL A 16 6.07 -2.54 1.01
C VAL A 16 5.50 -1.13 0.95
N ALA A 17 4.62 -0.75 1.88
CA ALA A 17 4.04 0.59 1.97
C ALA A 17 5.12 1.67 2.10
N ALA A 18 6.12 1.46 2.96
CA ALA A 18 7.25 2.37 3.12
C ALA A 18 8.06 2.54 1.83
N ASN A 19 8.27 1.47 1.07
CA ASN A 19 8.98 1.55 -0.21
C ASN A 19 8.17 2.32 -1.27
N VAL A 20 6.86 2.06 -1.37
CA VAL A 20 5.96 2.77 -2.31
C VAL A 20 5.86 4.26 -1.97
N GLY A 21 5.82 4.61 -0.68
CA GLY A 21 5.79 6.00 -0.21
C GLY A 21 7.00 6.86 -0.61
N ARG A 22 8.09 6.26 -1.10
CA ARG A 22 9.24 6.98 -1.64
C ARG A 22 8.95 7.65 -2.98
N VAL A 23 7.96 7.15 -3.73
CA VAL A 23 7.61 7.63 -5.07
C VAL A 23 6.17 8.12 -5.14
N VAL A 24 5.26 7.55 -4.33
CA VAL A 24 3.85 7.98 -4.25
C VAL A 24 3.64 8.81 -2.99
N VAL A 25 3.58 10.13 -3.15
CA VAL A 25 3.40 11.08 -2.04
C VAL A 25 1.91 11.39 -1.84
N GLY A 26 1.46 11.46 -0.58
CA GLY A 26 0.11 11.92 -0.24
C GLY A 26 -1.02 10.92 -0.48
N LYS A 27 -0.71 9.65 -0.77
CA LYS A 27 -1.69 8.59 -1.05
C LYS A 27 -1.53 7.36 -0.13
N ALA A 28 -1.17 7.59 1.13
CA ALA A 28 -0.87 6.49 2.07
C ALA A 28 -2.05 5.52 2.28
N ASP A 29 -3.26 6.06 2.35
CA ASP A 29 -4.51 5.33 2.50
C ASP A 29 -4.91 4.57 1.22
N VAL A 30 -4.55 5.07 0.03
CA VAL A 30 -4.72 4.32 -1.23
C VAL A 30 -3.77 3.13 -1.27
N VAL A 31 -2.50 3.33 -0.89
CA VAL A 31 -1.49 2.26 -0.82
C VAL A 31 -1.92 1.16 0.16
N GLU A 32 -2.46 1.53 1.32
CA GLU A 32 -2.98 0.57 2.29
C GLU A 32 -4.13 -0.29 1.71
N ARG A 33 -5.12 0.33 1.05
CA ARG A 33 -6.24 -0.39 0.43
C ARG A 33 -5.79 -1.32 -0.70
N LEU A 34 -4.80 -0.91 -1.49
CA LEU A 34 -4.20 -1.74 -2.54
C LEU A 34 -3.52 -2.98 -1.95
N LEU A 35 -2.80 -2.83 -0.83
CA LEU A 35 -2.17 -3.95 -0.13
C LEU A 35 -3.21 -4.91 0.46
N VAL A 36 -4.30 -4.40 1.03
CA VAL A 36 -5.41 -5.22 1.52
C VAL A 36 -6.03 -6.03 0.37
N ALA A 37 -6.36 -5.37 -0.74
CA ALA A 37 -6.94 -6.05 -1.88
C ALA A 37 -6.00 -7.12 -2.45
N LEU A 38 -4.71 -6.80 -2.59
CA LEU A 38 -3.71 -7.76 -3.07
C LEU A 38 -3.60 -9.00 -2.17
N LEU A 39 -3.55 -8.81 -0.86
CA LEU A 39 -3.42 -9.90 0.11
C LEU A 39 -4.69 -10.75 0.24
N CYS A 40 -5.85 -10.18 -0.10
CA CYS A 40 -7.14 -10.87 -0.10
C CYS A 40 -7.54 -11.42 -1.48
N GLU A 41 -6.64 -11.39 -2.47
CA GLU A 41 -6.92 -11.76 -3.87
C GLU A 41 -8.12 -10.99 -4.46
N GLY A 42 -8.34 -9.77 -3.99
CA GLY A 42 -9.37 -8.87 -4.48
C GLY A 42 -8.96 -8.07 -5.71
N HIS A 43 -9.92 -7.37 -6.31
CA HIS A 43 -9.72 -6.51 -7.47
C HIS A 43 -9.84 -5.03 -7.07
N VAL A 44 -8.99 -4.18 -7.66
CA VAL A 44 -9.04 -2.73 -7.47
C VAL A 44 -9.07 -2.05 -8.83
N LEU A 45 -9.97 -1.08 -8.97
CA LEU A 45 -9.99 -0.14 -10.08
C LEU A 45 -9.40 1.19 -9.60
N ILE A 46 -8.39 1.71 -10.29
CA ILE A 46 -7.76 2.99 -9.96
C ILE A 46 -8.26 4.04 -10.96
N GLU A 47 -9.22 4.85 -10.54
CA GLU A 47 -9.66 6.03 -11.27
C GLU A 47 -8.98 7.27 -10.68
N ASP A 48 -8.34 8.06 -11.55
CA ASP A 48 -7.75 9.33 -11.15
C ASP A 48 -7.60 10.22 -12.41
N VAL A 49 -7.21 11.47 -12.28
CA VAL A 49 -6.90 12.38 -13.41
C VAL A 49 -5.51 12.10 -14.02
N PRO A 50 -5.22 12.44 -15.29
CA PRO A 50 -3.92 12.15 -15.89
C PRO A 50 -2.75 12.83 -15.14
N GLY A 51 -1.61 12.16 -15.00
CA GLY A 51 -0.37 12.74 -14.43
C GLY A 51 -0.16 12.57 -12.91
N VAL A 52 -1.03 11.82 -12.22
CA VAL A 52 -1.05 11.66 -10.75
C VAL A 52 -0.41 10.35 -10.24
N GLY A 53 0.43 9.69 -11.04
CA GLY A 53 1.14 8.47 -10.64
C GLY A 53 0.26 7.23 -10.54
N LYS A 54 -0.68 7.05 -11.50
CA LYS A 54 -1.42 5.78 -11.67
C LYS A 54 -0.56 4.66 -12.28
N THR A 55 0.51 5.05 -12.98
CA THR A 55 1.54 4.19 -13.57
C THR A 55 2.87 4.63 -13.00
#